data_AF-A0AAP0C7Y2-F1
#
_entry.id   AF-A0AAP0C7Y2-F1
#
_cell.length_a   1.000
_cell.length_b   1.000
_cell.length_c   1.000
_cell.angle_alpha   90.00
_cell.angle_beta   90.00
_cell.angle_gamma   90.00
#
_symmetry.space_group_name_H-M   'P 1'
#
loop_
_entity.id
_entity.type
_entity.pdbx_description
1 polymer ?
#
loop_
_entity_poly.entity_id
_entity_poly.type
_entity_poly.pdbx_seq_one_letter_code
_entity_poly.pdbx_strand_id
1 'polypeptide(L)'
;MAMANLVRRKVSNLVNTAVISSDAFRYSFSLSSSRGFASGSDDNDVVVIGGGPGGYVAAIKAAQLGLKTTCIEKRGTLGGTCLNVGCIPSKALLHSSHMYHEAKTTFAKHGVKFDNVNVDLAEMMGQKDKAVANLAKGVEVLFKKNKVTYVKGHGKLISPSEVSVDTIDGGTAVVKGKNIIIATGSDVKGLPGITIDEKRIVSSTGALALTEIPKKLIVIGAGYIGLEMGSVWARLGSEVTVVEFAPDIVPSMDGEIRKQFQRSLEKQKFKFMLKTKVVAVDTSSDIVKLTLEPSAGGDQTVLEADVVLVSAGRSPFTSGLGLEAIGVETDRIGRIPVDSRFSTNVKGVFAIGDVIPGPMLAHKAEEDGIACVEFIAGKEGHVDYDKVPGVCYTHPEVASVGKTEEQVKELGIAYKVGKFPMLGNSRAKSIDDAEGLVKIIAEKETDKVLGVHIMCSNAGELIHEASLALTYEASSEDIARTCHAHPTLSEAVKEAAMATYDKPIHM
;
A
#
# COMPACT_ATOMS: atom_id res chain seq x y z
N MET A 1 12.04 57.02 35.26
CA MET A 1 13.15 57.26 34.31
C MET A 1 12.59 56.99 32.91
N ALA A 2 11.92 57.97 32.30
CA ALA A 2 12.49 58.98 31.37
C ALA A 2 12.85 58.34 30.02
N MET A 3 12.46 58.80 28.83
CA MET A 3 11.60 59.88 28.29
C MET A 3 11.43 59.49 26.79
N ALA A 4 10.22 59.42 26.21
CA ALA A 4 9.48 60.50 25.54
C ALA A 4 10.05 60.99 24.19
N ASN A 5 9.26 60.88 23.10
CA ASN A 5 8.75 61.98 22.24
C ASN A 5 8.30 61.50 20.85
N LEU A 6 6.98 61.59 20.51
CA LEU A 6 6.24 62.68 19.81
C LEU A 6 6.35 62.57 18.25
N VAL A 7 5.35 62.78 17.37
CA VAL A 7 3.98 63.32 17.50
C VAL A 7 3.10 63.06 16.23
N ARG A 8 1.77 63.00 16.45
CA ARG A 8 0.53 63.39 15.67
C ARG A 8 0.60 63.81 14.18
N ARG A 9 -0.41 63.52 13.30
CA ARG A 9 -1.83 64.05 13.20
C ARG A 9 -2.59 63.28 12.06
N LYS A 10 -3.76 62.63 12.23
CA LYS A 10 -5.20 63.02 12.03
C LYS A 10 -5.54 63.83 10.75
N VAL A 11 -6.30 63.30 9.76
CA VAL A 11 -7.78 63.09 9.57
C VAL A 11 -8.53 64.24 8.86
N SER A 12 -9.23 63.92 7.74
CA SER A 12 -10.48 64.54 7.23
C SER A 12 -11.02 63.65 6.07
N ASN A 13 -12.19 62.97 6.14
CA ASN A 13 -13.59 63.42 5.89
C ASN A 13 -13.78 64.10 4.51
N LEU A 14 -14.85 63.96 3.72
CA LEU A 14 -16.14 63.24 3.71
C LEU A 14 -16.76 63.47 2.30
N VAL A 15 -17.45 62.45 1.78
CA VAL A 15 -18.70 62.40 0.95
C VAL A 15 -19.17 63.63 0.12
N ASN A 16 -19.56 63.34 -1.14
CA ASN A 16 -20.72 63.91 -1.87
C ASN A 16 -21.23 62.79 -2.84
N THR A 17 -22.41 62.15 -2.73
CA THR A 17 -23.79 62.55 -3.12
C THR A 17 -23.88 63.30 -4.45
N ALA A 18 -24.80 63.08 -5.41
CA ALA A 18 -25.95 62.19 -5.60
C ALA A 18 -26.63 62.53 -6.96
N VAL A 19 -27.11 61.51 -7.71
CA VAL A 19 -28.48 61.39 -8.29
C VAL A 19 -28.84 62.01 -9.68
N ILE A 20 -29.62 61.19 -10.44
CA ILE A 20 -30.68 61.44 -11.47
C ILE A 20 -30.41 61.05 -12.95
N SER A 21 -31.08 59.94 -13.32
CA SER A 21 -31.96 59.63 -14.49
C SER A 21 -31.48 59.91 -15.91
N SER A 22 -32.01 59.33 -16.98
CA SER A 22 -32.92 58.21 -17.31
C SER A 22 -32.91 58.27 -18.84
N ASP A 23 -32.81 57.16 -19.56
CA ASP A 23 -33.67 57.00 -20.73
C ASP A 23 -33.72 55.54 -21.20
N ALA A 24 -34.96 55.16 -21.46
CA ALA A 24 -35.39 53.84 -21.86
C ALA A 24 -35.21 53.65 -23.36
N PHE A 25 -34.73 52.47 -23.78
CA PHE A 25 -35.16 51.89 -25.04
C PHE A 25 -35.36 50.39 -24.86
N ARG A 26 -36.64 50.00 -24.88
CA ARG A 26 -37.09 48.61 -25.00
C ARG A 26 -36.80 48.15 -26.42
N TYR A 27 -36.03 47.07 -26.58
CA TYR A 27 -36.17 46.19 -27.75
C TYR A 27 -36.17 44.74 -27.27
N SER A 28 -37.34 44.13 -27.43
CA SER A 28 -37.58 42.70 -27.28
C SER A 28 -36.95 41.98 -28.47
N PHE A 29 -35.99 41.10 -28.22
CA PHE A 29 -35.62 40.04 -29.16
C PHE A 29 -35.67 38.69 -28.43
N SER A 30 -36.59 37.86 -28.92
CA SER A 30 -36.70 36.43 -28.65
C SER A 30 -35.37 35.74 -28.98
N LEU A 31 -34.69 35.22 -27.97
CA LEU A 31 -33.60 34.27 -28.14
C LEU A 31 -34.16 32.86 -27.98
N SER A 32 -34.45 32.24 -29.12
CA SER A 32 -34.51 30.79 -29.26
C SER A 32 -33.21 30.20 -28.74
N SER A 33 -33.25 29.55 -27.58
CA SER A 33 -32.13 28.77 -27.06
C SER A 33 -32.04 27.47 -27.86
N SER A 34 -31.30 27.49 -28.97
CA SER A 34 -30.73 26.26 -29.49
C SER A 34 -29.72 25.75 -28.47
N ARG A 35 -30.09 24.67 -27.76
CA ARG A 35 -29.14 23.87 -26.99
C ARG A 35 -28.17 23.22 -27.96
N GLY A 36 -27.08 23.91 -28.27
CA GLY A 36 -25.89 23.27 -28.80
C GLY A 36 -25.32 22.35 -27.72
N PHE A 37 -25.15 21.07 -28.04
CA PHE A 37 -24.33 20.18 -27.24
C PHE A 37 -22.94 20.80 -27.12
N ALA A 38 -22.54 21.16 -25.90
CA ALA A 38 -21.18 21.64 -25.64
C ALA A 38 -20.21 20.47 -25.81
N SER A 39 -19.70 20.26 -27.02
CA SER A 39 -18.42 19.58 -27.23
C SER A 39 -17.29 20.59 -26.95
N GLY A 40 -17.24 21.10 -25.72
CA GLY A 40 -16.11 21.88 -25.23
C GLY A 40 -15.06 20.92 -24.71
N SER A 41 -14.23 20.35 -25.59
CA SER A 41 -13.02 19.65 -25.18
C SER A 41 -12.01 20.67 -24.68
N ASP A 42 -12.26 21.28 -23.53
CA ASP A 42 -11.30 22.17 -22.89
C ASP A 42 -10.09 21.31 -22.45
N ASP A 43 -8.94 21.54 -23.05
CA ASP A 43 -7.71 20.78 -22.83
C ASP A 43 -7.37 20.65 -21.33
N ASN A 44 -7.04 19.43 -20.87
CA ASN A 44 -6.54 19.20 -19.51
C ASN A 44 -5.03 19.52 -19.43
N ASP A 45 -4.58 19.98 -18.28
CA ASP A 45 -3.14 20.08 -18.01
C ASP A 45 -2.56 18.71 -17.65
N VAL A 46 -3.32 17.90 -16.91
CA VAL A 46 -2.92 16.55 -16.47
C VAL A 46 -4.04 15.54 -16.71
N VAL A 47 -3.70 14.39 -17.31
CA VAL A 47 -4.57 13.21 -17.40
C VAL A 47 -3.90 12.06 -16.67
N VAL A 48 -4.62 11.43 -15.75
CA VAL A 48 -4.13 10.25 -15.01
C VAL A 48 -4.89 9.01 -15.46
N ILE A 49 -4.16 7.96 -15.86
CA ILE A 49 -4.74 6.66 -16.21
C ILE A 49 -4.52 5.69 -15.05
N GLY A 50 -5.58 5.42 -14.29
CA GLY A 50 -5.58 4.57 -13.10
C GLY A 50 -6.03 5.34 -11.85
N GLY A 51 -7.00 4.79 -11.13
CA GLY A 51 -7.59 5.38 -9.91
C GLY A 51 -7.11 4.71 -8.62
N GLY A 52 -5.94 4.05 -8.63
CA GLY A 52 -5.29 3.52 -7.44
C GLY A 52 -4.57 4.57 -6.58
N PRO A 53 -3.92 4.18 -5.48
CA PRO A 53 -3.22 5.09 -4.56
C PRO A 53 -2.40 6.19 -5.26
N GLY A 54 -1.43 5.80 -6.09
CA GLY A 54 -0.64 6.79 -6.84
C GLY A 54 -1.47 7.66 -7.79
N GLY A 55 -2.46 7.08 -8.48
CA GLY A 55 -3.26 7.80 -9.46
C GLY A 55 -4.23 8.81 -8.86
N TYR A 56 -5.04 8.39 -7.87
CA TYR A 56 -6.00 9.30 -7.25
C TYR A 56 -5.32 10.38 -6.41
N VAL A 57 -4.18 10.07 -5.77
CA VAL A 57 -3.37 11.07 -5.05
C VAL A 57 -2.72 12.04 -6.02
N ALA A 58 -2.12 11.57 -7.12
CA ALA A 58 -1.58 12.44 -8.16
C ALA A 58 -2.66 13.38 -8.73
N ALA A 59 -3.86 12.85 -9.03
CA ALA A 59 -4.95 13.64 -9.56
C ALA A 59 -5.41 14.76 -8.60
N ILE A 60 -5.52 14.43 -7.30
CA ILE A 60 -5.86 15.41 -6.26
C ILE A 60 -4.75 16.45 -6.11
N LYS A 61 -3.48 16.02 -6.04
CA LYS A 61 -2.32 16.92 -5.91
C LYS A 61 -2.22 17.87 -7.10
N ALA A 62 -2.49 17.39 -8.32
CA ALA A 62 -2.44 18.20 -9.53
C ALA A 62 -3.50 19.30 -9.48
N ALA A 63 -4.72 18.94 -9.09
CA ALA A 63 -5.79 19.91 -8.91
C ALA A 63 -5.49 20.93 -7.80
N GLN A 64 -4.87 20.50 -6.69
CA GLN A 64 -4.42 21.41 -5.61
C GLN A 64 -3.34 22.39 -6.05
N LEU A 65 -2.50 22.00 -7.03
CA LEU A 65 -1.50 22.87 -7.65
C LEU A 65 -2.06 23.71 -8.80
N GLY A 66 -3.38 23.72 -9.00
CA GLY A 66 -4.07 24.57 -9.96
C GLY A 66 -4.15 24.00 -11.38
N LEU A 67 -3.76 22.74 -11.58
CA LEU A 67 -3.77 22.08 -12.89
C LEU A 67 -5.16 21.48 -13.17
N LYS A 68 -5.71 21.75 -14.35
CA LYS A 68 -6.95 21.11 -14.78
C LYS A 68 -6.71 19.62 -15.00
N THR A 69 -7.40 18.78 -14.22
CA THR A 69 -7.05 17.37 -14.09
C THR A 69 -8.22 16.44 -14.38
N THR A 70 -7.97 15.39 -15.16
CA THR A 70 -8.88 14.27 -15.40
C THR A 70 -8.24 12.96 -14.96
N CYS A 71 -8.98 12.13 -14.23
CA CYS A 71 -8.59 10.77 -13.87
C CYS A 71 -9.50 9.75 -14.56
N ILE A 72 -8.90 8.74 -15.18
CA ILE A 72 -9.59 7.67 -15.92
C ILE A 72 -9.42 6.36 -15.15
N GLU A 73 -10.51 5.68 -14.82
CA GLU A 73 -10.46 4.38 -14.11
C GLU A 73 -11.53 3.42 -14.67
N LYS A 74 -11.09 2.21 -15.01
CA LYS A 74 -11.90 1.18 -15.66
C LYS A 74 -12.73 0.35 -14.68
N ARG A 75 -12.31 0.26 -13.41
CA ARG A 75 -12.99 -0.53 -12.36
C ARG A 75 -14.39 0.00 -12.03
N GLY A 76 -14.69 1.26 -12.36
CA GLY A 76 -15.95 1.92 -12.03
C GLY A 76 -16.01 2.48 -10.60
N THR A 77 -15.32 1.85 -9.64
CA THR A 77 -15.01 2.39 -8.30
C THR A 77 -13.55 2.84 -8.22
N LEU A 78 -13.30 3.96 -7.52
CA LEU A 78 -11.95 4.49 -7.27
C LEU A 78 -11.23 3.73 -6.14
N GLY A 79 -9.94 4.02 -5.96
CA GLY A 79 -9.06 3.46 -4.93
C GLY A 79 -8.21 2.27 -5.39
N GLY A 80 -8.39 1.82 -6.64
CA GLY A 80 -7.58 0.79 -7.29
C GLY A 80 -7.50 -0.53 -6.53
N THR A 81 -6.41 -1.27 -6.73
CA THR A 81 -6.19 -2.59 -6.11
C THR A 81 -6.19 -2.51 -4.59
N CYS A 82 -5.47 -1.55 -4.01
CA CYS A 82 -5.29 -1.44 -2.56
C CYS A 82 -6.62 -1.28 -1.81
N LEU A 83 -7.51 -0.42 -2.31
CA LEU A 83 -8.81 -0.21 -1.66
C LEU A 83 -9.79 -1.35 -1.93
N ASN A 84 -9.89 -1.81 -3.18
CA ASN A 84 -10.98 -2.67 -3.59
C ASN A 84 -10.70 -4.17 -3.35
N VAL A 85 -9.45 -4.63 -3.54
CA VAL A 85 -9.08 -6.06 -3.56
C VAL A 85 -7.71 -6.32 -2.93
N GLY A 86 -7.28 -5.48 -2.00
CA GLY A 86 -5.93 -5.52 -1.42
C GLY A 86 -5.88 -5.09 0.04
N CYS A 87 -5.22 -3.98 0.32
CA CYS A 87 -4.92 -3.46 1.66
C CYS A 87 -6.14 -3.38 2.59
N ILE A 88 -7.20 -2.70 2.16
CA ILE A 88 -8.36 -2.45 3.02
C ILE A 88 -9.13 -3.74 3.34
N PRO A 89 -9.54 -4.56 2.35
CA PRO A 89 -10.25 -5.79 2.65
C PRO A 89 -9.40 -6.80 3.44
N SER A 90 -8.08 -6.89 3.15
CA SER A 90 -7.19 -7.76 3.93
C SER A 90 -7.10 -7.34 5.40
N LYS A 91 -6.93 -6.04 5.68
CA LYS A 91 -6.79 -5.52 7.06
C LYS A 91 -8.10 -5.69 7.84
N ALA A 92 -9.25 -5.51 7.18
CA ALA A 92 -10.55 -5.76 7.79
C ALA A 92 -10.72 -7.24 8.22
N LEU A 93 -10.33 -8.18 7.36
CA LEU A 93 -10.39 -9.61 7.69
C LEU A 93 -9.32 -10.05 8.69
N LEU A 94 -8.11 -9.50 8.61
CA LEU A 94 -7.04 -9.75 9.60
C LEU A 94 -7.48 -9.32 10.99
N HIS A 95 -8.11 -8.15 11.13
CA HIS A 95 -8.64 -7.68 12.39
C HIS A 95 -9.78 -8.57 12.89
N SER A 96 -10.77 -8.86 12.05
CA SER A 96 -11.93 -9.67 12.44
C SER A 96 -11.54 -11.11 12.83
N SER A 97 -10.65 -11.74 12.06
CA SER A 97 -10.11 -13.07 12.38
C SER A 97 -9.24 -13.07 13.63
N HIS A 98 -8.51 -11.98 13.91
CA HIS A 98 -7.75 -11.84 15.15
C HIS A 98 -8.66 -11.69 16.37
N MET A 99 -9.74 -10.90 16.29
CA MET A 99 -10.74 -10.81 17.35
C MET A 99 -11.34 -12.19 17.69
N TYR A 100 -11.66 -12.98 16.66
CA TYR A 100 -12.16 -14.34 16.84
C TYR A 100 -11.12 -15.24 17.52
N HIS A 101 -9.85 -15.16 17.09
CA HIS A 101 -8.76 -15.92 17.68
C HIS A 101 -8.60 -15.59 19.17
N GLU A 102 -8.47 -14.31 19.52
CA GLU A 102 -8.28 -13.83 20.88
C GLU A 102 -9.42 -14.23 21.82
N ALA A 103 -10.67 -14.13 21.34
CA ALA A 103 -11.83 -14.58 22.10
C ALA A 103 -11.77 -16.08 22.42
N LYS A 104 -11.15 -16.90 21.55
CA LYS A 104 -10.99 -18.34 21.74
C LYS A 104 -9.78 -18.73 22.57
N THR A 105 -8.67 -18.00 22.50
CA THR A 105 -7.37 -18.45 23.04
C THR A 105 -6.88 -17.64 24.23
N THR A 106 -7.27 -16.37 24.33
CA THR A 106 -6.64 -15.41 25.24
C THR A 106 -7.62 -14.90 26.31
N PHE A 107 -8.86 -14.58 25.95
CA PHE A 107 -9.82 -13.89 26.83
C PHE A 107 -10.08 -14.62 28.17
N ALA A 108 -10.10 -15.95 28.16
CA ALA A 108 -10.32 -16.74 29.38
C ALA A 108 -9.22 -16.50 30.43
N LYS A 109 -7.97 -16.24 30.02
CA LYS A 109 -6.86 -15.89 30.93
C LYS A 109 -7.05 -14.51 31.57
N HIS A 110 -7.78 -13.62 30.90
CA HIS A 110 -8.16 -12.30 31.42
C HIS A 110 -9.48 -12.32 32.19
N GLY A 111 -10.03 -13.49 32.49
CA GLY A 111 -11.29 -13.62 33.24
C GLY A 111 -12.55 -13.35 32.42
N VAL A 112 -12.43 -13.15 31.10
CA VAL A 112 -13.57 -13.00 30.19
C VAL A 112 -13.88 -14.37 29.57
N LYS A 113 -14.98 -14.99 29.99
CA LYS A 113 -15.35 -16.35 29.57
C LYS A 113 -16.59 -16.34 28.67
N PHE A 114 -16.55 -17.17 27.64
CA PHE A 114 -17.69 -17.46 26.78
C PHE A 114 -17.94 -18.96 26.77
N ASP A 115 -19.20 -19.37 26.68
CA ASP A 115 -19.53 -20.78 26.53
C ASP A 115 -19.24 -21.27 25.11
N ASN A 116 -19.54 -20.45 24.09
CA ASN A 116 -19.27 -20.73 22.68
C ASN A 116 -18.94 -19.44 21.92
N VAL A 117 -17.89 -19.49 21.09
CA VAL A 117 -17.52 -18.41 20.16
C VAL A 117 -17.60 -18.97 18.74
N ASN A 118 -18.57 -18.48 17.97
CA ASN A 118 -18.80 -18.88 16.58
C ASN A 118 -18.48 -17.73 15.63
N VAL A 119 -18.16 -18.06 14.39
CA VAL A 119 -17.95 -17.07 13.32
C VAL A 119 -19.14 -17.08 12.38
N ASP A 120 -19.72 -15.90 12.17
CA ASP A 120 -20.60 -15.64 11.03
C ASP A 120 -19.75 -15.06 9.90
N LEU A 121 -19.43 -15.88 8.90
CA LEU A 121 -18.58 -15.48 7.79
C LEU A 121 -19.28 -14.44 6.91
N ALA A 122 -20.59 -14.54 6.73
CA ALA A 122 -21.34 -13.60 5.89
C ALA A 122 -21.34 -12.20 6.50
N GLU A 123 -21.53 -12.09 7.82
CA GLU A 123 -21.43 -10.81 8.53
C GLU A 123 -20.02 -10.23 8.50
N MET A 124 -18.98 -11.08 8.66
CA MET A 124 -17.59 -10.66 8.53
C MET A 124 -17.27 -10.09 7.14
N MET A 125 -17.74 -10.77 6.08
CA MET A 125 -17.60 -10.26 4.71
C MET A 125 -18.39 -8.97 4.50
N GLY A 126 -19.59 -8.87 5.06
CA GLY A 126 -20.41 -7.65 5.01
C GLY A 126 -19.73 -6.45 5.68
N GLN A 127 -19.06 -6.65 6.82
CA GLN A 127 -18.28 -5.60 7.49
C GLN A 127 -17.13 -5.10 6.59
N LYS A 128 -16.39 -6.04 5.99
CA LYS A 128 -15.30 -5.74 5.04
C LYS A 128 -15.82 -4.95 3.84
N ASP A 129 -16.89 -5.41 3.20
CA ASP A 129 -17.47 -4.75 2.02
C ASP A 129 -18.00 -3.35 2.33
N LYS A 130 -18.61 -3.17 3.51
CA LYS A 130 -19.03 -1.85 4.00
C LYS A 130 -17.84 -0.90 4.15
N ALA A 131 -16.72 -1.37 4.70
CA ALA A 131 -15.51 -0.55 4.85
C ALA A 131 -14.96 -0.12 3.48
N VAL A 132 -14.85 -1.07 2.53
CA VAL A 132 -14.41 -0.80 1.15
C VAL A 132 -15.33 0.22 0.46
N ALA A 133 -16.65 0.00 0.49
CA ALA A 133 -17.62 0.87 -0.16
C ALA A 133 -17.59 2.31 0.40
N ASN A 134 -17.50 2.44 1.73
CA ASN A 134 -17.45 3.74 2.39
C ASN A 134 -16.20 4.53 1.98
N LEU A 135 -15.04 3.87 1.99
CA LEU A 135 -13.77 4.50 1.61
C LEU A 135 -13.74 4.84 0.11
N ALA A 136 -14.27 3.98 -0.76
CA ALA A 136 -14.33 4.25 -2.20
C ALA A 136 -15.21 5.48 -2.51
N LYS A 137 -16.35 5.58 -1.84
CA LYS A 137 -17.19 6.79 -1.89
C LYS A 137 -16.46 8.02 -1.33
N GLY A 138 -15.64 7.85 -0.30
CA GLY A 138 -14.76 8.89 0.22
C GLY A 138 -13.82 9.46 -0.84
N VAL A 139 -13.17 8.60 -1.64
CA VAL A 139 -12.30 9.04 -2.74
C VAL A 139 -13.08 9.82 -3.81
N GLU A 140 -14.29 9.38 -4.19
CA GLU A 140 -15.14 10.15 -5.11
C GLU A 140 -15.53 11.53 -4.55
N VAL A 141 -15.79 11.63 -3.24
CA VAL A 141 -16.04 12.92 -2.58
C VAL A 141 -14.80 13.82 -2.63
N LEU A 142 -13.60 13.25 -2.45
CA LEU A 142 -12.35 13.99 -2.58
C LEU A 142 -12.14 14.51 -4.01
N PHE A 143 -12.46 13.73 -5.04
CA PHE A 143 -12.40 14.20 -6.43
C PHE A 143 -13.34 15.37 -6.67
N LYS A 144 -14.60 15.29 -6.20
CA LYS A 144 -15.57 16.39 -6.29
C LYS A 144 -15.08 17.65 -5.57
N LYS A 145 -14.53 17.50 -4.36
CA LYS A 145 -13.98 18.61 -3.56
C LYS A 145 -12.83 19.32 -4.29
N ASN A 146 -11.96 18.55 -4.95
CA ASN A 146 -10.81 19.07 -5.67
C ASN A 146 -11.09 19.36 -7.16
N LYS A 147 -12.35 19.23 -7.62
CA LYS A 147 -12.74 19.44 -9.03
C LYS A 147 -11.95 18.58 -10.04
N VAL A 148 -11.58 17.36 -9.63
CA VAL A 148 -11.01 16.37 -10.54
C VAL A 148 -12.13 15.76 -11.37
N THR A 149 -12.00 15.80 -12.70
CA THR A 149 -12.94 15.12 -13.60
C THR A 149 -12.71 13.61 -13.52
N TYR A 150 -13.75 12.85 -13.20
CA TYR A 150 -13.70 11.40 -13.17
C TYR A 150 -14.34 10.81 -14.43
N VAL A 151 -13.54 10.11 -15.25
CA VAL A 151 -14.03 9.36 -16.41
C VAL A 151 -13.99 7.86 -16.11
N LYS A 152 -15.15 7.19 -16.22
CA LYS A 152 -15.28 5.75 -15.99
C LYS A 152 -15.10 4.99 -17.29
N GLY A 153 -14.01 4.25 -17.42
CA GLY A 153 -13.71 3.48 -18.61
C GLY A 153 -12.26 3.05 -18.74
N HIS A 154 -11.97 2.25 -19.76
CA HIS A 154 -10.63 1.77 -20.06
C HIS A 154 -9.89 2.78 -20.92
N GLY A 155 -8.87 3.42 -20.35
CA GLY A 155 -8.01 4.36 -21.06
C GLY A 155 -6.95 3.65 -21.90
N LYS A 156 -6.81 4.08 -23.15
CA LYS A 156 -5.78 3.63 -24.10
C LYS A 156 -5.12 4.85 -24.72
N LEU A 157 -3.80 4.89 -24.67
CA LEU A 157 -2.98 5.93 -25.30
C LEU A 157 -3.09 5.79 -26.82
N ILE A 158 -3.48 6.87 -27.49
CA ILE A 158 -3.56 6.94 -28.96
C ILE A 158 -2.58 7.96 -29.54
N SER A 159 -2.11 8.90 -28.71
CA SER A 159 -0.96 9.77 -28.98
C SER A 159 -0.34 10.20 -27.64
N PRO A 160 0.85 10.84 -27.62
CA PRO A 160 1.46 11.37 -26.39
C PRO A 160 0.62 12.42 -25.64
N SER A 161 -0.47 12.93 -26.23
CA SER A 161 -1.35 13.94 -25.64
C SER A 161 -2.84 13.56 -25.64
N GLU A 162 -3.20 12.36 -26.10
CA GLU A 162 -4.60 11.92 -26.22
C GLU A 162 -4.80 10.49 -25.74
N VAL A 163 -5.84 10.30 -24.94
CA VAL A 163 -6.29 9.00 -24.41
C VAL A 163 -7.69 8.71 -24.91
N SER A 164 -7.86 7.63 -25.68
CA SER A 164 -9.19 7.09 -25.96
C SER A 164 -9.71 6.35 -24.73
N VAL A 165 -10.97 6.53 -24.39
CA VAL A 165 -11.60 5.89 -23.25
C VAL A 165 -12.80 5.09 -23.72
N ASP A 166 -12.70 3.77 -23.61
CA ASP A 166 -13.85 2.88 -23.78
C ASP A 166 -14.66 2.95 -22.48
N THR A 167 -15.73 3.73 -22.51
CA THR A 167 -16.55 4.03 -21.33
C THR A 167 -17.32 2.79 -20.88
N ILE A 168 -17.53 2.67 -19.57
CA ILE A 168 -18.27 1.54 -18.99
C ILE A 168 -19.72 1.44 -19.51
N ASP A 169 -20.28 2.57 -19.98
CA ASP A 169 -21.64 2.65 -20.53
C ASP A 169 -21.70 2.31 -22.04
N GLY A 170 -20.60 1.82 -22.63
CA GLY A 170 -20.57 1.29 -24.01
C GLY A 170 -20.29 2.30 -25.13
N GLY A 171 -19.82 3.51 -24.79
CA GLY A 171 -19.36 4.52 -25.76
C GLY A 171 -17.84 4.73 -25.75
N THR A 172 -17.34 5.55 -26.67
CA THR A 172 -15.93 5.98 -26.69
C THR A 172 -15.83 7.49 -26.49
N ALA A 173 -14.90 7.92 -25.66
CA ALA A 173 -14.53 9.32 -25.49
C ALA A 173 -13.03 9.53 -25.80
N VAL A 174 -12.62 10.76 -26.08
CA VAL A 174 -11.20 11.12 -26.17
C VAL A 174 -10.92 12.21 -25.15
N VAL A 175 -9.94 11.97 -24.29
CA VAL A 175 -9.47 12.92 -23.28
C VAL A 175 -8.10 13.43 -23.71
N LYS A 176 -7.99 14.74 -23.90
CA LYS A 176 -6.73 15.41 -24.23
C LYS A 176 -6.04 15.92 -22.97
N GLY A 177 -4.72 15.84 -22.93
CA GLY A 177 -3.90 16.30 -21.81
C GLY A 177 -2.51 16.75 -22.26
N LYS A 178 -2.01 17.85 -21.68
CA LYS A 178 -0.60 18.27 -21.90
C LYS A 178 0.39 17.28 -21.30
N ASN A 179 0.05 16.70 -20.15
CA ASN A 179 0.83 15.69 -19.44
C ASN A 179 -0.07 14.48 -19.15
N ILE A 180 0.44 13.27 -19.40
CA ILE A 180 -0.26 12.02 -19.10
C ILE A 180 0.54 11.24 -18.06
N ILE A 181 -0.09 10.87 -16.95
CA ILE A 181 0.49 10.04 -15.89
C ILE A 181 -0.12 8.64 -15.97
N ILE A 182 0.72 7.64 -16.23
CA ILE A 182 0.36 6.22 -16.21
C ILE A 182 0.47 5.71 -14.78
N ALA A 183 -0.67 5.36 -14.18
CA ALA A 183 -0.80 4.85 -12.81
C ALA A 183 -1.64 3.56 -12.79
N THR A 184 -1.46 2.71 -13.80
CA THR A 184 -2.31 1.53 -14.07
C THR A 184 -2.10 0.36 -13.10
N GLY A 185 -1.11 0.47 -12.21
CA GLY A 185 -0.89 -0.46 -11.11
C GLY A 185 -0.28 -1.79 -11.57
N SER A 186 -0.67 -2.84 -10.86
CA SER A 186 -0.19 -4.21 -11.05
C SER A 186 -1.33 -5.21 -10.99
N ASP A 187 -1.09 -6.44 -11.43
CA ASP A 187 -2.00 -7.56 -11.34
C ASP A 187 -1.30 -8.82 -10.80
N VAL A 188 -2.08 -9.87 -10.53
CA VAL A 188 -1.61 -11.16 -10.03
C VAL A 188 -0.61 -11.76 -11.02
N LYS A 189 0.55 -12.20 -10.52
CA LYS A 189 1.50 -12.93 -11.36
C LYS A 189 0.99 -14.34 -11.60
N GLY A 190 0.56 -14.62 -12.83
CA GLY A 190 0.20 -15.97 -13.25
C GLY A 190 1.38 -16.94 -13.14
N LEU A 191 1.08 -18.19 -12.78
CA LEU A 191 2.05 -19.28 -12.79
C LEU A 191 1.78 -20.18 -14.00
N PRO A 192 2.81 -20.56 -14.79
CA PRO A 192 2.64 -21.47 -15.91
C PRO A 192 1.95 -22.76 -15.48
N GLY A 193 0.93 -23.19 -16.22
CA GLY A 193 0.19 -24.43 -15.93
C GLY A 193 -0.85 -24.32 -14.81
N ILE A 194 -1.06 -23.13 -14.23
CA ILE A 194 -2.08 -22.91 -13.19
C ILE A 194 -3.08 -21.87 -13.69
N THR A 195 -4.34 -22.29 -13.84
CA THR A 195 -5.46 -21.40 -14.17
C THR A 195 -6.21 -21.03 -12.91
N ILE A 196 -6.31 -19.73 -12.63
CA ILE A 196 -7.09 -19.20 -11.50
C ILE A 196 -8.56 -19.18 -11.91
N ASP A 197 -9.41 -19.89 -11.17
CA ASP A 197 -10.87 -19.97 -11.40
C ASP A 197 -11.69 -19.10 -10.44
N GLU A 198 -11.02 -18.47 -9.46
CA GLU A 198 -11.59 -17.67 -8.37
C GLU A 198 -12.66 -18.41 -7.54
N LYS A 199 -12.64 -19.74 -7.57
CA LYS A 199 -13.50 -20.62 -6.76
C LYS A 199 -12.69 -21.53 -5.86
N ARG A 200 -11.77 -22.30 -6.44
CA ARG A 200 -10.91 -23.26 -5.73
C ARG A 200 -9.44 -22.95 -5.95
N ILE A 201 -9.06 -22.49 -7.14
CA ILE A 201 -7.77 -21.86 -7.37
C ILE A 201 -8.02 -20.36 -7.40
N VAL A 202 -7.69 -19.69 -6.32
CA VAL A 202 -8.01 -18.29 -6.09
C VAL A 202 -6.78 -17.41 -6.16
N SER A 203 -6.95 -16.18 -6.61
CA SER A 203 -5.96 -15.14 -6.39
C SER A 203 -6.15 -14.51 -5.01
N SER A 204 -5.41 -13.44 -4.72
CA SER A 204 -5.70 -12.59 -3.57
C SER A 204 -7.13 -12.04 -3.58
N THR A 205 -7.73 -11.84 -4.77
CA THR A 205 -9.11 -11.35 -4.88
C THR A 205 -10.10 -12.40 -4.41
N GLY A 206 -10.04 -13.64 -4.92
CA GLY A 206 -10.92 -14.72 -4.49
C GLY A 206 -10.69 -15.11 -3.02
N ALA A 207 -9.45 -15.07 -2.53
CA ALA A 207 -9.16 -15.34 -1.12
C ALA A 207 -9.75 -14.31 -0.15
N LEU A 208 -10.13 -13.12 -0.63
CA LEU A 208 -10.84 -12.09 0.16
C LEU A 208 -12.38 -12.21 0.05
N ALA A 209 -12.87 -13.19 -0.70
CA ALA A 209 -14.28 -13.33 -1.08
C ALA A 209 -14.80 -14.78 -0.97
N LEU A 210 -14.07 -15.67 -0.28
CA LEU A 210 -14.54 -17.04 -0.05
C LEU A 210 -15.85 -17.03 0.73
N THR A 211 -16.80 -17.85 0.30
CA THR A 211 -18.12 -17.98 0.93
C THR A 211 -18.17 -19.04 2.03
N GLU A 212 -17.09 -19.79 2.20
CA GLU A 212 -16.92 -20.81 3.23
C GLU A 212 -15.48 -20.84 3.74
N ILE A 213 -15.29 -21.31 4.98
CA ILE A 213 -13.95 -21.50 5.56
C ILE A 213 -13.40 -22.82 5.00
N PRO A 214 -12.33 -22.81 4.18
CA PRO A 214 -11.77 -24.05 3.65
C PRO A 214 -11.20 -24.89 4.79
N LYS A 215 -11.34 -26.23 4.73
CA LYS A 215 -10.72 -27.11 5.75
C LYS A 215 -9.21 -27.15 5.54
N LYS A 216 -8.77 -27.22 4.28
CA LYS A 216 -7.37 -27.18 3.87
C LYS A 216 -7.16 -26.06 2.85
N LEU A 217 -6.25 -25.16 3.19
CA LEU A 217 -5.81 -24.06 2.33
C LEU A 217 -4.32 -24.25 2.01
N ILE A 218 -3.99 -24.36 0.72
CA ILE A 218 -2.61 -24.26 0.26
C ILE A 218 -2.34 -22.84 -0.23
N VAL A 219 -1.23 -22.26 0.21
CA VAL A 219 -0.77 -20.95 -0.25
C VAL A 219 0.49 -21.16 -1.08
N ILE A 220 0.44 -20.85 -2.38
CA ILE A 220 1.60 -20.85 -3.27
C ILE A 220 2.23 -19.45 -3.21
N GLY A 221 3.42 -19.36 -2.63
CA GLY A 221 4.14 -18.10 -2.41
C GLY A 221 4.06 -17.62 -0.96
N ALA A 222 5.22 -17.53 -0.30
CA ALA A 222 5.40 -17.11 1.08
C ALA A 222 5.75 -15.62 1.21
N GLY A 223 5.13 -14.78 0.37
CA GLY A 223 5.20 -13.32 0.47
C GLY A 223 4.14 -12.72 1.39
N TYR A 224 4.16 -11.39 1.55
CA TYR A 224 3.23 -10.62 2.39
C TYR A 224 1.76 -11.06 2.25
N ILE A 225 1.23 -11.08 1.03
CA ILE A 225 -0.18 -11.41 0.76
C ILE A 225 -0.49 -12.85 1.17
N GLY A 226 0.37 -13.80 0.82
CA GLY A 226 0.17 -15.22 1.12
C GLY A 226 0.11 -15.48 2.62
N LEU A 227 1.02 -14.87 3.39
CA LEU A 227 1.07 -15.03 4.84
C LEU A 227 -0.09 -14.30 5.54
N GLU A 228 -0.48 -13.11 5.07
CA GLU A 228 -1.64 -12.39 5.59
C GLU A 228 -2.93 -13.20 5.38
N MET A 229 -3.19 -13.67 4.15
CA MET A 229 -4.40 -14.45 3.84
C MET A 229 -4.38 -15.83 4.50
N GLY A 230 -3.23 -16.50 4.54
CA GLY A 230 -3.07 -17.70 5.34
C GLY A 230 -3.44 -17.46 6.81
N SER A 231 -3.09 -16.30 7.36
CA SER A 231 -3.34 -16.00 8.78
C SER A 231 -4.82 -15.78 9.05
N VAL A 232 -5.51 -15.07 8.15
CA VAL A 232 -6.98 -14.92 8.22
C VAL A 232 -7.64 -16.29 8.31
N TRP A 233 -7.38 -17.15 7.32
CA TRP A 233 -8.09 -18.43 7.22
C TRP A 233 -7.66 -19.44 8.30
N ALA A 234 -6.38 -19.46 8.68
CA ALA A 234 -5.90 -20.29 9.79
C ALA A 234 -6.62 -19.97 11.12
N ARG A 235 -6.77 -18.67 11.44
CA ARG A 235 -7.47 -18.23 12.66
C ARG A 235 -8.94 -18.63 12.67
N LEU A 236 -9.57 -18.67 11.50
CA LEU A 236 -10.96 -19.09 11.33
C LEU A 236 -11.15 -20.61 11.34
N GLY A 237 -10.06 -21.39 11.20
CA GLY A 237 -10.06 -22.84 11.39
C GLY A 237 -9.45 -23.65 10.24
N SER A 238 -8.97 -23.01 9.17
CA SER A 238 -8.32 -23.71 8.06
C SER A 238 -6.97 -24.30 8.46
N GLU A 239 -6.65 -25.48 7.94
CA GLU A 239 -5.30 -26.04 7.98
C GLU A 239 -4.48 -25.44 6.82
N VAL A 240 -3.46 -24.64 7.16
CA VAL A 240 -2.69 -23.86 6.16
C VAL A 240 -1.33 -24.48 5.88
N THR A 241 -1.05 -24.76 4.61
CA THR A 241 0.28 -25.16 4.13
C THR A 241 0.78 -24.17 3.09
N VAL A 242 1.94 -23.58 3.35
CA VAL A 242 2.61 -22.63 2.45
C VAL A 242 3.66 -23.37 1.64
N VAL A 243 3.57 -23.28 0.32
CA VAL A 243 4.52 -23.84 -0.64
C VAL A 243 5.28 -22.70 -1.28
N GLU A 244 6.61 -22.69 -1.14
CA GLU A 244 7.48 -21.63 -1.63
C GLU A 244 8.68 -22.21 -2.36
N PHE A 245 8.97 -21.65 -3.54
CA PHE A 245 10.12 -22.05 -4.35
C PHE A 245 11.43 -21.57 -3.72
N ALA A 246 11.43 -20.37 -3.14
CA ALA A 246 12.56 -19.77 -2.46
C ALA A 246 12.97 -20.53 -1.18
N PRO A 247 14.22 -20.35 -0.70
CA PRO A 247 14.69 -20.94 0.55
C PRO A 247 14.06 -20.35 1.82
N ASP A 248 13.42 -19.19 1.71
CA ASP A 248 13.06 -18.31 2.82
C ASP A 248 11.69 -17.66 2.56
N ILE A 249 10.89 -17.47 3.61
CA ILE A 249 9.67 -16.65 3.53
C ILE A 249 10.04 -15.16 3.45
N VAL A 250 9.27 -14.34 2.75
CA VAL A 250 9.52 -12.88 2.62
C VAL A 250 11.03 -12.53 2.47
N PRO A 251 11.69 -12.92 1.35
CA PRO A 251 13.16 -12.82 1.23
C PRO A 251 13.75 -11.41 1.44
N SER A 252 12.95 -10.36 1.28
CA SER A 252 13.36 -8.96 1.52
C SER A 252 13.41 -8.56 2.99
N MET A 253 12.87 -9.38 3.90
CA MET A 253 12.89 -9.14 5.34
C MET A 253 14.26 -9.50 5.92
N ASP A 254 14.73 -8.71 6.90
CA ASP A 254 15.95 -9.00 7.66
C ASP A 254 15.98 -10.45 8.16
N GLY A 255 17.10 -11.14 7.95
CA GLY A 255 17.18 -12.59 8.14
C GLY A 255 16.98 -13.05 9.59
N GLU A 256 17.26 -12.22 10.58
CA GLU A 256 17.00 -12.54 11.99
C GLU A 256 15.50 -12.41 12.30
N ILE A 257 14.87 -11.33 11.86
CA ILE A 257 13.43 -11.11 12.02
C ILE A 257 12.64 -12.18 11.27
N ARG A 258 13.03 -12.49 10.03
CA ARG A 258 12.41 -13.53 9.21
C ARG A 258 12.37 -14.89 9.91
N LYS A 259 13.48 -15.32 10.53
CA LYS A 259 13.55 -16.60 11.26
C LYS A 259 12.60 -16.63 12.45
N GLN A 260 12.50 -15.54 13.19
CA GLN A 260 11.58 -15.44 14.33
C GLN A 260 10.12 -15.38 13.87
N PHE A 261 9.87 -14.67 12.78
CA PHE A 261 8.55 -14.58 12.17
C PHE A 261 8.03 -15.93 11.68
N GLN A 262 8.84 -16.69 10.93
CA GLN A 262 8.48 -18.04 10.51
C GLN A 262 8.15 -18.94 11.70
N ARG A 263 8.97 -18.90 12.76
CA ARG A 263 8.71 -19.67 13.98
C ARG A 263 7.42 -19.27 14.67
N SER A 264 7.06 -17.98 14.68
CA SER A 264 5.76 -17.53 15.23
C SER A 264 4.60 -18.09 14.43
N LEU A 265 4.66 -18.05 13.10
CA LEU A 265 3.62 -18.63 12.24
C LEU A 265 3.53 -20.16 12.39
N GLU A 266 4.66 -20.86 12.54
CA GLU A 266 4.69 -22.31 12.83
C GLU A 266 4.03 -22.64 14.19
N LYS A 267 4.22 -21.83 15.23
CA LYS A 267 3.48 -21.97 16.51
C LYS A 267 1.98 -21.78 16.32
N GLN A 268 1.58 -20.95 15.36
CA GLN A 268 0.20 -20.78 14.90
C GLN A 268 -0.25 -21.88 13.93
N LYS A 269 0.52 -22.98 13.84
CA LYS A 269 0.25 -24.20 13.06
C LYS A 269 0.32 -24.05 11.54
N PHE A 270 0.98 -23.03 11.04
CA PHE A 270 1.37 -23.02 9.63
C PHE A 270 2.36 -24.15 9.35
N LYS A 271 2.19 -24.79 8.20
CA LYS A 271 3.19 -25.71 7.63
C LYS A 271 3.92 -25.00 6.50
N PHE A 272 5.25 -25.07 6.49
CA PHE A 272 6.07 -24.49 5.43
C PHE A 272 6.78 -25.57 4.62
N MET A 273 6.56 -25.56 3.31
CA MET A 273 7.29 -26.34 2.32
C MET A 273 8.11 -25.36 1.47
N LEU A 274 9.25 -24.94 2.02
CA LEU A 274 10.21 -24.08 1.33
C LEU A 274 11.04 -24.89 0.34
N LYS A 275 11.75 -24.22 -0.58
CA LYS A 275 12.53 -24.89 -1.64
C LYS A 275 11.69 -25.90 -2.41
N THR A 276 10.40 -25.65 -2.61
CA THR A 276 9.45 -26.59 -3.20
C THR A 276 8.74 -25.94 -4.38
N LYS A 277 8.75 -26.62 -5.53
CA LYS A 277 8.14 -26.20 -6.77
C LYS A 277 6.79 -26.89 -6.95
N VAL A 278 5.79 -26.14 -7.41
CA VAL A 278 4.53 -26.71 -7.92
C VAL A 278 4.76 -27.13 -9.37
N VAL A 279 4.56 -28.41 -9.66
CA VAL A 279 4.78 -29.01 -10.99
C VAL A 279 3.49 -29.07 -11.79
N ALA A 280 2.39 -29.47 -11.15
CA ALA A 280 1.08 -29.59 -11.77
C ALA A 280 -0.03 -29.33 -10.76
N VAL A 281 -1.19 -28.90 -11.25
CA VAL A 281 -2.41 -28.72 -10.47
C VAL A 281 -3.55 -29.42 -11.21
N ASP A 282 -4.20 -30.37 -10.54
CA ASP A 282 -5.36 -31.10 -11.03
C ASP A 282 -6.63 -30.64 -10.30
N THR A 283 -7.61 -30.21 -11.08
CA THR A 283 -8.91 -29.69 -10.63
C THR A 283 -10.09 -30.55 -11.11
N SER A 284 -9.82 -31.77 -11.60
CA SER A 284 -10.84 -32.68 -12.19
C SER A 284 -11.85 -33.22 -11.17
N SER A 285 -11.48 -33.29 -9.90
CA SER A 285 -12.37 -33.62 -8.76
C SER A 285 -12.72 -32.37 -7.96
N ASP A 286 -13.60 -32.45 -6.96
CA ASP A 286 -13.91 -31.32 -6.06
C ASP A 286 -12.72 -30.87 -5.21
N ILE A 287 -11.79 -31.80 -4.92
CA ILE A 287 -10.53 -31.53 -4.23
C ILE A 287 -9.45 -31.14 -5.25
N VAL A 288 -8.69 -30.09 -4.95
CA VAL A 288 -7.54 -29.67 -5.78
C VAL A 288 -6.31 -30.48 -5.36
N LYS A 289 -5.64 -31.09 -6.34
CA LYS A 289 -4.40 -31.85 -6.11
C LYS A 289 -3.21 -31.10 -6.70
N LEU A 290 -2.20 -30.83 -5.89
CA LEU A 290 -0.95 -30.23 -6.33
C LEU A 290 0.15 -31.29 -6.32
N THR A 291 0.78 -31.48 -7.47
CA THR A 291 2.03 -32.25 -7.55
C THR A 291 3.19 -31.31 -7.27
N LEU A 292 3.98 -31.65 -6.26
CA LEU A 292 5.11 -30.86 -5.76
C LEU A 292 6.42 -31.61 -5.97
N GLU A 293 7.50 -30.85 -6.17
CA GLU A 293 8.86 -31.35 -6.31
C GLU A 293 9.83 -30.44 -5.57
N PRO A 294 10.89 -30.96 -4.92
CA PRO A 294 11.98 -30.13 -4.45
C PRO A 294 12.54 -29.24 -5.57
N SER A 295 12.81 -27.97 -5.29
CA SER A 295 13.34 -27.00 -6.26
C SER A 295 14.68 -27.40 -6.89
N ALA A 296 15.44 -28.27 -6.23
CA ALA A 296 16.68 -28.87 -6.73
C ALA A 296 16.47 -30.13 -7.58
N GLY A 297 15.22 -30.55 -7.81
CA GLY A 297 14.86 -31.85 -8.38
C GLY A 297 14.78 -32.95 -7.31
N GLY A 298 13.98 -33.98 -7.57
CA GLY A 298 13.81 -35.13 -6.66
C GLY A 298 12.44 -35.79 -6.79
N ASP A 299 12.08 -36.58 -5.78
CA ASP A 299 10.82 -37.30 -5.75
C ASP A 299 9.63 -36.35 -5.66
N GLN A 300 8.60 -36.64 -6.45
CA GLN A 300 7.35 -35.88 -6.44
C GLN A 300 6.45 -36.33 -5.30
N THR A 301 5.75 -35.38 -4.71
CA THR A 301 4.72 -35.62 -3.70
C THR A 301 3.42 -34.95 -4.10
N VAL A 302 2.29 -35.40 -3.56
CA VAL A 302 0.98 -34.81 -3.84
C VAL A 302 0.41 -34.23 -2.56
N LEU A 303 -0.05 -32.97 -2.64
CA LEU A 303 -0.89 -32.36 -1.62
C LEU A 303 -2.31 -32.18 -2.13
N GLU A 304 -3.26 -32.30 -1.22
CA GLU A 304 -4.69 -32.11 -1.49
C GLU A 304 -5.23 -30.95 -0.64
N ALA A 305 -6.03 -30.09 -1.26
CA ALA A 305 -6.66 -28.96 -0.60
C ALA A 305 -8.05 -28.65 -1.16
N ASP A 306 -8.88 -27.99 -0.35
CA ASP A 306 -10.18 -27.48 -0.81
C ASP A 306 -9.95 -26.22 -1.65
N VAL A 307 -9.04 -25.36 -1.19
CA VAL A 307 -8.69 -24.09 -1.84
C VAL A 307 -7.18 -23.93 -1.95
N VAL A 308 -6.73 -23.36 -3.06
CA VAL A 308 -5.35 -22.99 -3.37
C VAL A 308 -5.28 -21.50 -3.65
N LEU A 309 -4.58 -20.75 -2.80
CA LEU A 309 -4.25 -19.35 -3.03
C LEU A 309 -2.96 -19.23 -3.82
N VAL A 310 -3.03 -18.62 -5.01
CA VAL A 310 -1.85 -18.23 -5.79
C VAL A 310 -1.38 -16.84 -5.37
N SER A 311 -0.23 -16.76 -4.70
CA SER A 311 0.40 -15.55 -4.18
C SER A 311 1.88 -15.43 -4.60
N ALA A 312 2.17 -15.75 -5.87
CA ALA A 312 3.55 -15.78 -6.41
C ALA A 312 4.13 -14.40 -6.78
N GLY A 313 3.58 -13.33 -6.21
CA GLY A 313 3.93 -11.94 -6.52
C GLY A 313 2.96 -11.27 -7.49
N ARG A 314 3.37 -10.08 -7.95
CA ARG A 314 2.57 -9.20 -8.82
C ARG A 314 3.39 -8.77 -10.03
N SER A 315 2.70 -8.46 -11.12
CA SER A 315 3.29 -7.97 -12.38
C SER A 315 2.70 -6.60 -12.73
N PRO A 316 3.47 -5.67 -13.32
CA PRO A 316 2.94 -4.37 -13.75
C PRO A 316 1.80 -4.54 -14.77
N PHE A 317 0.77 -3.68 -14.68
CA PHE A 317 -0.39 -3.76 -15.56
C PHE A 317 -0.25 -2.78 -16.74
N THR A 318 0.26 -3.27 -17.86
CA THR A 318 0.44 -2.51 -19.12
C THR A 318 -0.46 -2.99 -20.26
N SER A 319 -1.23 -4.06 -20.03
CA SER A 319 -2.09 -4.67 -21.04
C SER A 319 -3.19 -3.73 -21.53
N GLY A 320 -3.33 -3.64 -22.86
CA GLY A 320 -4.35 -2.82 -23.52
C GLY A 320 -4.17 -1.30 -23.34
N LEU A 321 -3.01 -0.84 -22.87
CA LEU A 321 -2.75 0.58 -22.61
C LEU A 321 -2.32 1.38 -23.85
N GLY A 322 -1.92 0.71 -24.93
CA GLY A 322 -1.49 1.36 -26.18
C GLY A 322 -0.06 1.92 -26.16
N LEU A 323 0.81 1.39 -25.28
CA LEU A 323 2.21 1.85 -25.16
C LEU A 323 2.97 1.81 -26.49
N GLU A 324 2.84 0.71 -27.22
CA GLU A 324 3.49 0.50 -28.52
C GLU A 324 3.09 1.56 -29.56
N ALA A 325 1.84 2.01 -29.54
CA ALA A 325 1.32 3.00 -30.50
C ALA A 325 1.97 4.38 -30.34
N ILE A 326 2.47 4.69 -29.13
CA ILE A 326 3.12 5.97 -28.82
C ILE A 326 4.63 5.82 -28.58
N GLY A 327 5.16 4.61 -28.67
CA GLY A 327 6.58 4.31 -28.50
C GLY A 327 7.09 4.29 -27.05
N VAL A 328 6.23 4.09 -26.04
CA VAL A 328 6.69 3.91 -24.66
C VAL A 328 7.31 2.53 -24.48
N GLU A 329 8.55 2.49 -24.00
CA GLU A 329 9.30 1.25 -23.79
C GLU A 329 8.91 0.55 -22.47
N THR A 330 9.03 -0.77 -22.44
CA THR A 330 8.94 -1.56 -21.21
C THR A 330 10.22 -2.38 -21.00
N ASP A 331 10.54 -2.67 -19.74
CA ASP A 331 11.63 -3.57 -19.41
C ASP A 331 11.27 -5.05 -19.59
N ARG A 332 12.22 -5.95 -19.33
CA ARG A 332 12.05 -7.39 -19.53
C ARG A 332 10.93 -8.03 -18.69
N ILE A 333 10.46 -7.35 -17.65
CA ILE A 333 9.37 -7.84 -16.80
C ILE A 333 8.10 -6.99 -16.93
N GLY A 334 8.05 -6.13 -17.97
CA GLY A 334 6.87 -5.35 -18.36
C GLY A 334 6.68 -4.03 -17.61
N ARG A 335 7.67 -3.58 -16.83
CA ARG A 335 7.59 -2.27 -16.14
C ARG A 335 7.95 -1.15 -17.11
N ILE A 336 7.47 0.05 -16.85
CA ILE A 336 7.84 1.26 -17.62
C ILE A 336 9.07 1.90 -16.96
N PRO A 337 10.24 1.94 -17.63
CA PRO A 337 11.38 2.68 -17.13
C PRO A 337 11.08 4.18 -17.09
N VAL A 338 11.54 4.85 -16.04
CA VAL A 338 11.38 6.30 -15.86
C VAL A 338 12.68 6.92 -15.37
N ASP A 339 12.84 8.21 -15.64
CA ASP A 339 13.92 9.01 -15.07
C ASP A 339 13.60 9.47 -13.63
N SER A 340 14.51 10.27 -13.04
CA SER A 340 14.35 10.85 -11.68
C SER A 340 13.14 11.78 -11.52
N ARG A 341 12.50 12.19 -12.62
CA ARG A 341 11.31 13.03 -12.64
C ARG A 341 10.06 12.25 -13.10
N PHE A 342 10.13 10.93 -13.05
CA PHE A 342 9.05 10.01 -13.46
C PHE A 342 8.70 10.08 -14.95
N SER A 343 9.54 10.71 -15.77
CA SER A 343 9.30 10.83 -17.22
C SER A 343 9.68 9.53 -17.91
N THR A 344 8.86 9.11 -18.86
CA THR A 344 9.17 8.00 -19.77
C THR A 344 10.11 8.47 -20.90
N ASN A 345 10.45 7.57 -21.83
CA ASN A 345 11.15 7.94 -23.06
C ASN A 345 10.31 8.83 -24.01
N VAL A 346 9.01 8.97 -23.77
CA VAL A 346 8.08 9.81 -24.56
C VAL A 346 7.78 11.11 -23.80
N LYS A 347 8.10 12.25 -24.43
CA LYS A 347 7.88 13.58 -23.85
C LYS A 347 6.40 13.81 -23.52
N GLY A 348 6.13 14.28 -22.30
CA GLY A 348 4.77 14.53 -21.81
C GLY A 348 4.08 13.31 -21.21
N VAL A 349 4.72 12.13 -21.25
CA VAL A 349 4.20 10.90 -20.65
C VAL A 349 5.08 10.49 -19.46
N PHE A 350 4.42 10.28 -18.33
CA PHE A 350 5.01 9.93 -17.04
C PHE A 350 4.44 8.60 -16.55
N ALA A 351 5.11 7.92 -15.61
CA ALA A 351 4.60 6.70 -14.99
C ALA A 351 4.98 6.62 -13.50
N ILE A 352 4.07 6.08 -12.67
CA ILE A 352 4.21 6.04 -11.21
C ILE A 352 3.67 4.74 -10.59
N GLY A 353 4.08 4.44 -9.36
CA GLY A 353 3.56 3.32 -8.58
C GLY A 353 4.02 1.95 -9.07
N ASP A 354 3.15 0.94 -9.00
CA ASP A 354 3.53 -0.45 -9.28
C ASP A 354 3.89 -0.74 -10.76
N VAL A 355 3.58 0.18 -11.68
CA VAL A 355 3.90 0.00 -13.11
C VAL A 355 5.36 0.32 -13.43
N ILE A 356 6.09 0.96 -12.50
CA ILE A 356 7.50 1.36 -12.64
C ILE A 356 8.41 0.55 -11.70
N PRO A 357 9.75 0.63 -11.82
CA PRO A 357 10.67 0.05 -10.84
C PRO A 357 10.47 0.58 -9.40
N GLY A 358 10.85 -0.25 -8.43
CA GLY A 358 10.74 0.05 -6.99
C GLY A 358 9.80 -0.91 -6.24
N PRO A 359 9.62 -0.71 -4.92
CA PRO A 359 8.74 -1.56 -4.12
C PRO A 359 7.27 -1.31 -4.49
N MET A 360 6.51 -2.39 -4.69
CA MET A 360 5.08 -2.34 -5.00
C MET A 360 4.24 -2.14 -3.72
N LEU A 361 4.29 -0.93 -3.18
CA LEU A 361 3.63 -0.53 -1.95
C LEU A 361 2.73 0.68 -2.19
N ALA A 362 1.58 0.72 -1.52
CA ALA A 362 0.58 1.77 -1.73
C ALA A 362 1.12 3.17 -1.44
N HIS A 363 1.76 3.36 -0.29
CA HIS A 363 2.38 4.63 0.11
C HIS A 363 3.56 5.04 -0.79
N LYS A 364 4.33 4.07 -1.33
CA LYS A 364 5.32 4.38 -2.37
C LYS A 364 4.66 4.97 -3.62
N ALA A 365 3.55 4.39 -4.06
CA ALA A 365 2.82 4.90 -5.21
C ALA A 365 2.24 6.30 -4.95
N GLU A 366 1.78 6.58 -3.73
CA GLU A 366 1.30 7.91 -3.31
C GLU A 366 2.43 8.95 -3.37
N GLU A 367 3.60 8.63 -2.81
CA GLU A 367 4.80 9.48 -2.87
C GLU A 367 5.26 9.76 -4.31
N ASP A 368 5.33 8.72 -5.15
CA ASP A 368 5.63 8.88 -6.58
C ASP A 368 4.66 9.86 -7.25
N GLY A 369 3.36 9.72 -6.95
CA GLY A 369 2.31 10.57 -7.51
C GLY A 369 2.43 12.02 -7.08
N ILE A 370 2.75 12.29 -5.82
CA ILE A 370 2.98 13.65 -5.32
C ILE A 370 4.21 14.26 -5.99
N ALA A 371 5.34 13.54 -5.98
CA ALA A 371 6.61 14.03 -6.52
C ALA A 371 6.53 14.27 -8.03
N CYS A 372 5.95 13.35 -8.81
CA CYS A 372 5.73 13.49 -10.24
C CYS A 372 4.93 14.76 -10.57
N VAL A 373 3.86 15.01 -9.83
CA VAL A 373 3.00 16.18 -10.07
C VAL A 373 3.67 17.48 -9.66
N GLU A 374 4.47 17.48 -8.59
CA GLU A 374 5.29 18.63 -8.21
C GLU A 374 6.28 18.99 -9.31
N PHE A 375 6.96 18.01 -9.91
CA PHE A 375 7.80 18.25 -11.08
C PHE A 375 7.03 18.81 -12.28
N ILE A 376 5.85 18.26 -12.59
CA ILE A 376 4.98 18.78 -13.67
C ILE A 376 4.60 20.25 -13.42
N ALA A 377 4.36 20.62 -12.16
CA ALA A 377 4.03 21.99 -11.76
C ALA A 377 5.24 22.93 -11.65
N GLY A 378 6.46 22.47 -11.98
CA GLY A 378 7.69 23.25 -11.88
C GLY A 378 8.22 23.41 -10.46
N LYS A 379 7.80 22.55 -9.52
CA LYS A 379 8.35 22.41 -8.17
C LYS A 379 9.36 21.26 -8.12
N GLU A 380 10.07 21.15 -7.01
CA GLU A 380 10.96 20.02 -6.73
C GLU A 380 10.18 18.93 -5.99
N GLY A 381 9.94 17.81 -6.66
CA GLY A 381 9.43 16.59 -6.04
C GLY A 381 10.55 15.79 -5.38
N HIS A 382 10.22 14.99 -4.38
CA HIS A 382 11.19 14.17 -3.66
C HIS A 382 10.64 12.78 -3.38
N VAL A 383 11.48 11.77 -3.56
CA VAL A 383 11.25 10.40 -3.08
C VAL A 383 12.57 9.83 -2.56
N ASP A 384 12.49 8.96 -1.56
CA ASP A 384 13.62 8.18 -1.08
C ASP A 384 13.16 6.74 -0.80
N TYR A 385 13.48 5.84 -1.73
CA TYR A 385 13.03 4.44 -1.66
C TYR A 385 13.76 3.62 -0.60
N ASP A 386 14.91 4.08 -0.10
CA ASP A 386 15.57 3.45 1.05
C ASP A 386 14.81 3.70 2.37
N LYS A 387 13.92 4.70 2.38
CA LYS A 387 13.14 5.12 3.56
C LYS A 387 11.66 4.76 3.47
N VAL A 388 11.24 4.03 2.45
CA VAL A 388 9.87 3.51 2.33
C VAL A 388 9.70 2.32 3.28
N PRO A 389 8.86 2.41 4.32
CA PRO A 389 8.69 1.29 5.24
C PRO A 389 7.90 0.14 4.60
N GLY A 390 8.22 -1.09 4.96
CA GLY A 390 7.45 -2.29 4.61
C GLY A 390 6.78 -2.87 5.86
N VAL A 391 5.50 -3.26 5.75
CA VAL A 391 4.73 -3.85 6.86
C VAL A 391 3.98 -5.09 6.40
N CYS A 392 4.14 -6.19 7.14
CA CYS A 392 3.33 -7.39 7.06
C CYS A 392 2.38 -7.42 8.26
N TYR A 393 1.07 -7.43 7.99
CA TYR A 393 0.02 -7.24 9.00
C TYR A 393 -0.47 -8.56 9.61
N THR A 394 0.44 -9.53 9.75
CA THR A 394 0.20 -10.74 10.55
C THR A 394 0.11 -10.39 12.04
N HIS A 395 -0.05 -11.39 12.90
CA HIS A 395 0.10 -11.21 14.34
C HIS A 395 1.18 -12.19 14.83
N PRO A 396 2.29 -11.71 15.41
CA PRO A 396 2.69 -10.30 15.49
C PRO A 396 2.85 -9.66 14.11
N GLU A 397 2.73 -8.33 14.05
CA GLU A 397 3.05 -7.57 12.84
C GLU A 397 4.57 -7.57 12.65
N VAL A 398 5.01 -7.42 11.40
CA VAL A 398 6.43 -7.23 11.08
C VAL A 398 6.61 -5.99 10.24
N ALA A 399 7.36 -5.02 10.73
CA ALA A 399 7.63 -3.76 10.07
C ALA A 399 9.14 -3.53 9.93
N SER A 400 9.55 -2.88 8.83
CA SER A 400 10.95 -2.57 8.56
C SER A 400 11.09 -1.27 7.78
N VAL A 401 12.18 -0.56 8.01
CA VAL A 401 12.59 0.62 7.23
C VAL A 401 14.12 0.70 7.17
N GLY A 402 14.68 1.20 6.07
CA GLY A 402 16.11 1.19 5.85
C GLY A 402 16.64 -0.17 5.38
N LYS A 403 17.93 -0.42 5.63
CA LYS A 403 18.65 -1.58 5.13
C LYS A 403 18.54 -2.78 6.07
N THR A 404 18.49 -3.99 5.51
CA THR A 404 18.65 -5.22 6.29
C THR A 404 20.11 -5.42 6.71
N GLU A 405 20.35 -6.28 7.70
CA GLU A 405 21.72 -6.58 8.10
C GLU A 405 22.52 -7.22 6.95
N GLU A 406 21.89 -8.05 6.12
CA GLU A 406 22.52 -8.63 4.93
C GLU A 406 22.97 -7.56 3.93
N GLN A 407 22.12 -6.57 3.66
CA GLN A 407 22.47 -5.46 2.76
C GLN A 407 23.61 -4.61 3.31
N VAL A 408 23.63 -4.33 4.62
CA VAL A 408 24.72 -3.58 5.26
C VAL A 408 26.05 -4.36 5.17
N LYS A 409 26.01 -5.70 5.34
CA LYS A 409 27.18 -6.57 5.13
C LYS A 409 27.68 -6.55 3.69
N GLU A 410 26.77 -6.68 2.72
CA GLU A 410 27.09 -6.66 1.28
C GLU A 410 27.74 -5.34 0.86
N LEU A 411 27.34 -4.23 1.46
CA LEU A 411 27.93 -2.90 1.24
C LEU A 411 29.30 -2.70 1.92
N GLY A 412 29.75 -3.64 2.77
CA GLY A 412 31.02 -3.53 3.49
C GLY A 412 31.06 -2.41 4.53
N ILE A 413 29.90 -1.93 5.00
CA ILE A 413 29.80 -0.89 6.02
C ILE A 413 30.07 -1.52 7.39
N ALA A 414 30.96 -0.93 8.19
CA ALA A 414 31.13 -1.36 9.58
C ALA A 414 29.90 -0.91 10.40
N TYR A 415 29.24 -1.84 11.10
CA TYR A 415 27.98 -1.56 11.79
C TYR A 415 27.93 -2.18 13.20
N LYS A 416 27.01 -1.67 14.03
CA LYS A 416 26.58 -2.22 15.31
C LYS A 416 25.12 -2.67 15.21
N VAL A 417 24.70 -3.57 16.09
CA VAL A 417 23.31 -4.05 16.18
C VAL A 417 22.86 -4.02 17.62
N GLY A 418 21.80 -3.27 17.91
CA GLY A 418 21.08 -3.35 19.17
C GLY A 418 19.73 -4.04 18.98
N LYS A 419 19.31 -4.80 19.98
CA LYS A 419 18.07 -5.58 19.95
C LYS A 419 17.42 -5.53 21.30
N PHE A 420 16.09 -5.42 21.36
CA PHE A 420 15.34 -5.54 22.60
C PHE A 420 14.12 -6.46 22.43
N PRO A 421 14.01 -7.55 23.21
CA PRO A 421 12.86 -8.45 23.12
C PRO A 421 11.62 -7.82 23.76
N MET A 422 10.45 -8.01 23.15
CA MET A 422 9.17 -7.55 23.72
C MET A 422 8.87 -8.21 25.07
N LEU A 423 9.50 -9.35 25.37
CA LEU A 423 9.47 -10.00 26.68
C LEU A 423 10.00 -9.10 27.82
N GLY A 424 10.91 -8.17 27.52
CA GLY A 424 11.40 -7.18 28.48
C GLY A 424 10.52 -5.93 28.60
N ASN A 425 9.54 -5.73 27.70
CA ASN A 425 8.72 -4.53 27.68
C ASN A 425 7.56 -4.64 28.69
N SER A 426 7.46 -3.66 29.61
CA SER A 426 6.43 -3.65 30.65
C SER A 426 5.01 -3.59 30.09
N ARG A 427 4.78 -2.80 29.02
CA ARG A 427 3.45 -2.69 28.41
C ARG A 427 3.03 -4.01 27.75
N ALA A 428 3.89 -4.60 26.95
CA ALA A 428 3.69 -5.89 26.29
C ALA A 428 3.32 -6.99 27.30
N LYS A 429 4.08 -7.06 28.41
CA LYS A 429 3.77 -7.96 29.52
C LYS A 429 2.42 -7.69 30.19
N SER A 430 2.07 -6.41 30.36
CA SER A 430 0.81 -6.03 31.01
C SER A 430 -0.43 -6.39 30.20
N ILE A 431 -0.29 -6.58 28.89
CA ILE A 431 -1.39 -6.96 27.97
C ILE A 431 -1.31 -8.43 27.52
N ASP A 432 -0.42 -9.24 28.12
CA ASP A 432 -0.15 -10.65 27.75
C ASP A 432 0.25 -10.86 26.27
N ASP A 433 0.87 -9.85 25.66
CA ASP A 433 1.24 -9.85 24.25
C ASP A 433 2.68 -9.37 24.08
N ALA A 434 3.61 -10.28 24.36
CA ALA A 434 5.04 -10.02 24.46
C ALA A 434 5.88 -10.84 23.48
N GLU A 435 5.30 -11.29 22.37
CA GLU A 435 6.06 -11.95 21.30
C GLU A 435 6.82 -10.92 20.44
N GLY A 436 8.07 -11.26 20.11
CA GLY A 436 8.90 -10.53 19.16
C GLY A 436 9.95 -9.61 19.76
N LEU A 437 10.46 -8.67 18.96
CA LEU A 437 11.58 -7.78 19.29
C LEU A 437 11.62 -6.54 18.41
N VAL A 438 12.40 -5.55 18.85
CA VAL A 438 12.96 -4.48 18.01
C VAL A 438 14.43 -4.78 17.73
N LYS A 439 14.88 -4.55 16.50
CA LYS A 439 16.28 -4.61 16.05
C LYS A 439 16.66 -3.30 15.34
N ILE A 440 17.74 -2.68 15.77
CA ILE A 440 18.31 -1.46 15.17
C ILE A 440 19.72 -1.76 14.67
N ILE A 441 20.03 -1.28 13.48
CA ILE A 441 21.33 -1.38 12.84
C ILE A 441 21.86 0.04 12.65
N ALA A 442 23.06 0.32 13.13
CA ALA A 442 23.70 1.63 13.02
C ALA A 442 25.14 1.52 12.51
N GLU A 443 25.60 2.53 11.78
CA GLU A 443 27.00 2.65 11.36
C GLU A 443 27.91 2.75 12.59
N LYS A 444 29.03 2.02 12.59
CA LYS A 444 29.87 1.88 13.77
C LYS A 444 30.54 3.19 14.21
N GLU A 445 30.99 3.98 13.24
CA GLU A 445 31.78 5.20 13.47
C GLU A 445 30.90 6.41 13.80
N THR A 446 29.78 6.59 13.09
CA THR A 446 28.93 7.77 13.19
C THR A 446 27.70 7.56 14.08
N ASP A 447 27.39 6.30 14.41
CA ASP A 447 26.16 5.88 15.07
C ASP A 447 24.87 6.14 14.26
N LYS A 448 24.99 6.58 13.00
CA LYS A 448 23.84 6.82 12.11
C LYS A 448 23.03 5.53 11.92
N VAL A 449 21.72 5.61 12.14
CA VAL A 449 20.84 4.47 11.93
C VAL A 449 20.76 4.14 10.44
N LEU A 450 21.01 2.87 10.11
CA LEU A 450 20.99 2.32 8.75
C LEU A 450 19.71 1.54 8.46
N GLY A 451 19.10 0.95 9.49
CA GLY A 451 17.85 0.21 9.36
C GLY A 451 17.27 -0.18 10.71
N VAL A 452 15.95 -0.27 10.76
CA VAL A 452 15.18 -0.69 11.93
C VAL A 452 14.16 -1.72 11.51
N HIS A 453 14.10 -2.81 12.26
CA HIS A 453 13.24 -3.96 11.99
C HIS A 453 12.52 -4.35 13.28
N ILE A 454 11.20 -4.41 13.22
CA ILE A 454 10.32 -4.59 14.38
C ILE A 454 9.40 -5.75 14.10
N MET A 455 9.33 -6.71 15.02
CA MET A 455 8.30 -7.73 15.05
C MET A 455 7.61 -7.66 16.40
N CYS A 456 6.36 -7.22 16.44
CA CYS A 456 5.53 -7.18 17.64
C CYS A 456 4.10 -6.78 17.26
N SER A 457 3.20 -6.75 18.23
CA SER A 457 1.91 -6.08 18.04
C SER A 457 2.09 -4.60 17.79
N ASN A 458 1.32 -4.07 16.83
CA ASN A 458 1.37 -2.68 16.39
C ASN A 458 2.74 -2.25 15.83
N ALA A 459 3.57 -3.18 15.33
CA ALA A 459 4.83 -2.83 14.68
C ALA A 459 4.65 -1.86 13.50
N GLY A 460 3.53 -1.95 12.78
CA GLY A 460 3.15 -1.04 11.71
C GLY A 460 2.97 0.41 12.16
N GLU A 461 2.68 0.64 13.45
CA GLU A 461 2.63 1.98 14.03
C GLU A 461 4.01 2.40 14.55
N LEU A 462 4.69 1.52 15.29
CA LEU A 462 5.99 1.80 15.92
C LEU A 462 7.08 2.15 14.89
N ILE A 463 7.01 1.58 13.69
CA ILE A 463 8.01 1.80 12.65
C ILE A 463 8.12 3.27 12.22
N HIS A 464 7.07 4.08 12.40
CA HIS A 464 7.08 5.48 11.98
C HIS A 464 8.04 6.36 12.79
N GLU A 465 8.32 5.99 14.05
CA GLU A 465 9.36 6.65 14.84
C GLU A 465 10.73 6.45 14.17
N ALA A 466 11.02 5.22 13.74
CA ALA A 466 12.24 4.89 13.01
C ALA A 466 12.27 5.52 11.61
N SER A 467 11.16 5.53 10.87
CA SER A 467 11.07 6.18 9.55
C SER A 467 11.42 7.67 9.65
N LEU A 468 10.93 8.35 10.68
CA LEU A 468 11.25 9.75 10.93
C LEU A 468 12.74 9.92 11.29
N ALA A 469 13.26 9.07 12.19
CA ALA A 469 14.66 9.09 12.60
C ALA A 469 15.61 8.89 11.40
N LEU A 470 15.37 7.89 10.55
CA LEU A 470 16.16 7.67 9.33
C LEU A 470 16.06 8.84 8.36
N THR A 471 14.90 9.49 8.25
CA THR A 471 14.70 10.65 7.38
C THR A 471 15.59 11.82 7.76
N TYR A 472 15.78 12.04 9.06
CA TYR A 472 16.69 13.06 9.59
C TYR A 472 18.11 12.57 9.85
N GLU A 473 18.45 11.38 9.35
CA GLU A 473 19.77 10.75 9.52
C GLU A 473 20.21 10.65 10.99
N ALA A 474 19.25 10.44 11.90
CA ALA A 474 19.49 10.38 13.34
C ALA A 474 20.41 9.20 13.71
N SER A 475 21.11 9.37 14.82
CA SER A 475 21.87 8.31 15.47
C SER A 475 20.99 7.42 16.34
N SER A 476 21.50 6.25 16.75
CA SER A 476 20.79 5.44 17.75
C SER A 476 20.80 6.10 19.13
N GLU A 477 21.83 6.89 19.45
CA GLU A 477 21.85 7.75 20.65
C GLU A 477 20.71 8.79 20.66
N ASP A 478 20.40 9.42 19.53
CA ASP A 478 19.30 10.40 19.42
C ASP A 478 17.94 9.79 19.77
N ILE A 479 17.66 8.59 19.24
CA ILE A 479 16.44 7.84 19.56
C ILE A 479 16.43 7.50 21.06
N ALA A 480 17.53 6.94 21.57
CA ALA A 480 17.62 6.51 22.96
C ALA A 480 17.46 7.66 23.98
N ARG A 481 17.93 8.87 23.64
CA ARG A 481 17.81 10.07 24.48
C ARG A 481 16.43 10.71 24.44
N THR A 482 15.61 10.37 23.44
CA THR A 482 14.22 10.82 23.39
C THR A 482 13.42 10.25 24.57
N CYS A 483 12.63 11.09 25.23
CA CYS A 483 11.75 10.67 26.31
C CYS A 483 10.56 9.90 25.75
N HIS A 484 10.53 8.59 25.99
CA HIS A 484 9.43 7.73 25.58
C HIS A 484 8.43 7.61 26.73
N ALA A 485 7.13 7.64 26.42
CA ALA A 485 6.09 7.50 27.43
C ALA A 485 6.12 6.10 28.07
N HIS A 486 5.86 6.04 29.37
CA HIS A 486 5.80 4.78 30.13
C HIS A 486 4.39 4.55 30.72
N PRO A 487 3.81 3.34 30.62
CA PRO A 487 4.29 2.18 29.87
C PRO A 487 3.79 2.17 28.41
N THR A 488 4.71 2.05 27.44
CA THR A 488 4.37 1.91 26.00
C THR A 488 5.21 0.83 25.28
N LEU A 489 4.71 0.34 24.14
CA LEU A 489 5.50 -0.56 23.28
C LEU A 489 6.71 0.16 22.68
N SER A 490 6.62 1.47 22.43
CA SER A 490 7.72 2.30 21.92
C SER A 490 8.97 2.29 22.81
N GLU A 491 8.84 1.99 24.11
CA GLU A 491 10.01 1.82 24.99
C GLU A 491 10.95 0.70 24.51
N ALA A 492 10.45 -0.30 23.76
CA ALA A 492 11.30 -1.30 23.13
C ALA A 492 12.23 -0.71 22.05
N VAL A 493 11.78 0.33 21.33
CA VAL A 493 12.59 1.06 20.35
C VAL A 493 13.71 1.81 21.07
N LYS A 494 13.39 2.53 22.16
CA LYS A 494 14.36 3.18 23.05
C LYS A 494 15.43 2.22 23.56
N GLU A 495 15.03 1.07 24.09
CA GLU A 495 15.97 0.10 24.66
C GLU A 495 16.82 -0.58 23.59
N ALA A 496 16.27 -0.88 22.41
CA ALA A 496 17.05 -1.38 21.28
C ALA A 496 18.05 -0.33 20.79
N ALA A 497 17.69 0.94 20.83
CA ALA A 497 18.58 2.04 20.49
C ALA A 497 19.72 2.16 21.52
N MET A 498 19.42 2.10 22.83
CA MET A 498 20.44 2.01 23.89
C MET A 498 21.38 0.82 23.70
N ALA A 499 20.85 -0.35 23.37
CA ALA A 499 21.63 -1.54 23.08
C ALA A 499 22.47 -1.45 21.79
N THR A 500 22.26 -0.42 20.96
CA THR A 500 23.01 -0.22 19.71
C THR A 500 24.29 0.58 19.95
N TYR A 501 24.21 1.75 20.62
CA TYR A 501 25.38 2.59 20.88
C TYR A 501 26.09 2.29 22.20
N ASP A 502 25.36 1.79 23.22
CA ASP A 502 25.91 1.49 24.56
C ASP A 502 25.22 0.24 25.17
N LYS A 503 24.57 0.36 26.34
CA LYS A 503 23.95 -0.74 27.08
C LYS A 503 22.49 -0.43 27.43
N PRO A 504 21.57 -1.40 27.26
CA PRO A 504 20.18 -1.26 27.67
C PRO A 504 20.04 -1.23 29.20
N ILE A 505 18.92 -0.70 29.68
CA ILE A 505 18.62 -0.61 31.12
C ILE A 505 17.75 -1.78 31.58
N HIS A 506 16.88 -2.30 30.71
CA HIS A 506 15.82 -3.24 31.09
C HIS A 506 15.95 -4.63 30.45
N MET A 507 17.17 -5.08 30.15
CA MET A 507 17.44 -6.32 29.41
C MET A 507 18.25 -7.35 30.19
#